data_AF-A0A165NXT3-F1
#
_entry.id   AF-A0A165NXT3-F1
#
_cell.length_a   1.000
_cell.length_b   1.000
_cell.length_c   1.000
_cell.angle_alpha   90.00
_cell.angle_beta   90.00
_cell.angle_gamma   90.00
#
_symmetry.space_group_name_H-M   'P 1'
#
loop_
_entity.id
_entity.type
_entity.pdbx_description
1 polymer ?
#
loop_
_entity_poly.entity_id
_entity_poly.type
_entity_poly.pdbx_seq_one_letter_code
_entity_poly.pdbx_strand_id
1 'polypeptide(L)'
;MNRIVRVSGSALQVAASLSGVPYVGAAATVLNEIARCCNDINIHKSRCQHLADKCAQVLLAIQEQDGSLDGGNIAGAVDELSAVFERIAGRVRQWSRYTRVKCFLKSAEIDAGLTKCEAELDTALQVFEINSSIVLHRWQTEASQFSRTDAAEMRDLLYQILQSQQEIRQIADMQQAGEDAARRIMTAGQRELRTLRQTGIKTDANRSADDSMSRAERFSEEAENLQHGLAQIHRLTGIPPSVKVLDGEVVKTDDMPIVGGTFTDVWRGVWLGTEKVALKAVRGIKAFDKAKRRFESEIEIWARLEHEHILPLYGIATNLGQHIHIVSPWQDNGDLLEYVKGQPKVNRLYLLWGAAKGTEYLHEHGVVHGNLKCSNILVSVEGRACICDFGMSKVIEEITSTPASTTLTAGCSARWLAPELIEGLIPSPTKETDVYSFAMAVLECCTLRRPFADRKRDATVIHDVVMLKSKPSRPEEEDASWLPDKVWELLEACWSYEPVGRPRMRTVTEVLGRVQDEFEFA
;
A
#
# COMPACT_ATOMS: atom_id res chain seq x y z
N MET A 1 31.27 51.53 -24.65
CA MET A 1 30.00 51.27 -25.33
C MET A 1 29.69 49.78 -25.15
N ASN A 2 29.01 49.42 -24.05
CA ASN A 2 28.55 48.06 -23.80
C ASN A 2 27.32 47.78 -24.67
N ARG A 3 27.51 47.15 -25.84
CA ARG A 3 26.42 46.50 -26.56
C ARG A 3 26.09 45.21 -25.83
N ILE A 4 25.24 45.31 -24.79
CA ILE A 4 24.49 44.17 -24.30
C ILE A 4 23.41 43.91 -25.34
N VAL A 5 23.70 43.03 -26.30
CA VAL A 5 22.69 42.56 -27.25
C VAL A 5 21.79 41.60 -26.50
N ARG A 6 20.47 41.88 -26.51
CA ARG A 6 19.47 40.86 -26.19
C ARG A 6 19.65 39.72 -27.19
N VAL A 7 20.32 38.64 -26.81
CA VAL A 7 20.21 37.40 -27.58
C VAL A 7 18.90 36.73 -27.18
N SER A 8 17.85 37.07 -27.91
CA SER A 8 16.54 36.44 -27.81
C SER A 8 16.47 35.30 -28.83
N GLY A 9 16.91 34.12 -28.44
CA GLY A 9 16.77 32.89 -29.23
C GLY A 9 16.76 31.67 -28.32
N SER A 10 15.88 30.71 -28.61
CA SER A 10 15.86 29.40 -27.91
C SER A 10 17.17 28.64 -28.14
N ALA A 11 17.54 27.73 -27.24
CA ALA A 11 18.74 26.89 -27.40
C ALA A 11 18.87 26.22 -28.78
N LEU A 12 17.75 25.77 -29.37
CA LEU A 12 17.71 25.21 -30.73
C LEU A 12 18.10 26.22 -31.82
N GLN A 13 17.62 27.46 -31.72
CA GLN A 13 17.96 28.52 -32.69
C GLN A 13 19.43 28.90 -32.60
N VAL A 14 19.97 28.98 -31.38
CA VAL A 14 21.38 29.26 -31.14
C VAL A 14 22.25 28.14 -31.71
N ALA A 15 21.92 26.88 -31.42
CA ALA A 15 22.63 25.73 -31.94
C ALA A 15 22.65 25.70 -33.48
N ALA A 16 21.53 26.03 -34.13
CA ALA A 16 21.45 26.12 -35.59
C ALA A 16 22.31 27.25 -36.15
N SER A 17 22.32 28.43 -35.52
CA SER A 17 23.13 29.57 -35.98
C SER A 17 24.64 29.37 -35.83
N LEU A 18 25.06 28.56 -34.86
CA LEU A 18 26.47 28.26 -34.57
C LEU A 18 26.96 26.99 -35.28
N SER A 19 26.07 26.26 -35.95
CA SER A 19 26.43 25.06 -36.69
C SER A 19 27.35 25.43 -37.86
N GLY A 20 28.54 24.82 -37.90
CA GLY A 20 29.57 25.09 -38.90
C GLY A 20 30.44 26.33 -38.65
N VAL A 21 30.27 27.03 -37.51
CA VAL A 21 31.19 28.10 -37.09
C VAL A 21 32.50 27.49 -36.59
N PRO A 22 33.68 28.00 -36.99
CA PRO A 22 34.97 27.52 -36.52
C PRO A 22 35.05 27.49 -34.98
N TYR A 23 35.74 26.48 -34.44
CA TYR A 23 35.93 26.24 -33.00
C TYR A 23 34.67 25.83 -32.23
N VAL A 24 33.53 26.53 -32.37
CA VAL A 24 32.30 26.25 -31.60
C VAL A 24 31.30 25.30 -32.28
N GLY A 25 31.46 24.98 -33.56
CA GLY A 25 30.51 24.18 -34.33
C GLY A 25 30.28 22.74 -33.82
N ALA A 26 31.31 22.11 -33.25
CA ALA A 26 31.18 20.78 -32.64
C ALA A 26 30.30 20.86 -31.38
N ALA A 27 30.59 21.79 -30.47
CA ALA A 27 29.79 22.03 -29.28
C ALA A 27 28.34 22.44 -29.60
N ALA A 28 28.13 23.22 -30.68
CA ALA A 28 26.81 23.59 -31.17
C ALA A 28 25.98 22.36 -31.62
N THR A 29 26.63 21.34 -32.19
CA THR A 29 25.97 20.08 -32.56
C THR A 29 25.48 19.32 -31.33
N VAL A 30 26.31 19.25 -30.28
CA VAL A 30 25.93 18.64 -29.00
C VAL A 30 24.82 19.45 -28.30
N LEU A 31 24.88 20.78 -28.35
CA LEU A 31 23.81 21.65 -27.84
C LEU A 31 22.47 21.38 -28.52
N ASN A 32 22.45 21.21 -29.85
CA ASN A 32 21.23 20.86 -30.57
C ASN A 32 20.63 19.55 -30.05
N GLU A 33 21.46 18.56 -29.77
CA GLU A 33 21.02 17.30 -29.18
C GLU A 33 20.47 17.49 -27.75
N ILE A 34 21.18 18.24 -26.89
CA ILE A 34 20.73 18.55 -25.53
C ILE A 34 19.34 19.20 -25.59
N ALA A 35 19.18 20.24 -26.41
CA ALA A 35 17.92 20.98 -26.50
C ALA A 35 16.77 20.12 -27.02
N ARG A 36 17.00 19.23 -28.00
CA ARG A 36 15.99 18.26 -28.45
C ARG A 36 15.61 17.28 -27.35
N CYS A 37 16.60 16.68 -26.69
CA CYS A 37 16.33 15.72 -25.63
C CYS A 37 15.61 16.38 -24.44
N CYS A 38 15.94 17.62 -24.09
CA CYS A 38 15.25 18.39 -23.05
C CYS A 38 13.75 18.59 -23.37
N ASN A 39 13.39 18.81 -24.64
CA ASN A 39 11.99 18.95 -25.05
C ASN A 39 11.17 17.65 -24.92
N ASP A 40 11.84 16.50 -25.04
CA ASP A 40 11.19 15.18 -25.00
C ASP A 40 11.04 14.62 -23.56
N ILE A 41 11.64 15.26 -22.55
CA ILE A 41 11.53 14.83 -21.15
C ILE A 41 10.15 15.19 -20.57
N ASN A 42 9.54 14.25 -19.84
CA ASN A 42 8.19 14.39 -19.32
C ASN A 42 8.08 15.15 -17.98
N ILE A 43 9.19 15.52 -17.34
CA ILE A 43 9.26 16.13 -16.00
C ILE A 43 10.43 17.11 -15.87
N HIS A 44 10.34 18.08 -14.95
CA HIS A 44 11.34 19.14 -14.76
C HIS A 44 11.58 19.94 -16.04
N LYS A 45 10.53 20.13 -16.85
CA LYS A 45 10.63 20.70 -18.21
C LYS A 45 11.26 22.08 -18.18
N SER A 46 10.84 22.90 -17.21
CA SER A 46 11.37 24.25 -17.02
C SER A 46 12.87 24.24 -16.71
N ARG A 47 13.34 23.29 -15.89
CA ARG A 47 14.77 23.14 -15.57
C ARG A 47 15.58 22.59 -16.74
N CYS A 48 15.05 21.60 -17.45
CA CYS A 48 15.67 21.05 -18.65
C CYS A 48 15.85 22.14 -19.73
N GLN A 49 14.82 22.96 -19.95
CA GLN A 49 14.90 24.09 -20.87
C GLN A 49 15.91 25.14 -20.40
N HIS A 50 15.90 25.47 -19.10
CA HIS A 50 16.86 26.40 -18.52
C HIS A 50 18.31 25.91 -18.67
N LEU A 51 18.57 24.62 -18.47
CA LEU A 51 19.89 24.01 -18.70
C LEU A 51 20.32 24.14 -20.16
N ALA A 52 19.43 23.86 -21.12
CA ALA A 52 19.72 24.02 -22.54
C ALA A 52 20.00 25.49 -22.90
N ASP A 53 19.22 26.43 -22.36
CA ASP A 53 19.38 27.86 -22.58
C ASP A 53 20.68 28.40 -21.93
N LYS A 54 21.08 27.86 -20.77
CA LYS A 54 22.39 28.12 -20.17
C LYS A 54 23.51 27.68 -21.11
N CYS A 55 23.48 26.43 -21.59
CA CYS A 55 24.48 25.94 -22.54
C CYS A 55 24.56 26.82 -23.80
N ALA A 56 23.42 27.29 -24.32
CA ALA A 56 23.37 28.20 -25.46
C ALA A 56 24.02 29.56 -25.17
N GLN A 57 23.73 30.16 -24.02
CA GLN A 57 24.32 31.44 -23.60
C GLN A 57 25.84 31.34 -23.43
N VAL A 58 26.35 30.21 -22.93
CA VAL A 58 27.80 29.97 -22.81
C VAL A 58 28.48 29.95 -24.18
N LEU A 59 27.92 29.24 -25.16
CA LEU A 59 28.51 29.19 -26.50
C LEU A 59 28.49 30.55 -27.20
N LEU A 60 27.42 31.33 -27.02
CA LEU A 60 27.34 32.69 -27.55
C LEU A 60 28.37 33.61 -26.91
N ALA A 61 28.56 33.53 -25.59
CA ALA A 61 29.55 34.34 -24.89
C ALA A 61 30.98 34.06 -25.39
N ILE A 62 31.30 32.81 -25.72
CA ILE A 62 32.60 32.42 -26.29
C ILE A 62 32.74 32.95 -27.72
N GLN A 63 31.68 32.82 -28.53
CA GLN A 63 31.67 33.36 -29.89
C GLN A 63 31.89 34.89 -29.90
N GLU A 64 31.30 35.62 -28.95
CA GLU A 64 31.47 37.08 -28.85
C GLU A 64 32.89 37.50 -28.43
N GLN A 65 33.64 36.65 -27.74
CA GLN A 65 35.01 36.92 -27.31
C GLN A 65 36.09 36.63 -28.38
N ASP A 66 35.72 35.99 -29.50
CA ASP A 66 36.61 35.64 -30.62
C ASP A 66 37.31 36.88 -31.26
N GLY A 67 36.79 38.10 -31.01
CA GLY A 67 37.40 39.35 -31.46
C GLY A 67 38.52 39.92 -30.57
N SER A 68 38.82 39.33 -29.40
CA SER A 68 39.59 40.00 -28.34
C SER A 68 40.70 39.16 -27.65
N LEU A 69 40.87 37.87 -27.96
CA LEU A 69 41.74 36.97 -27.19
C LEU A 69 42.68 36.14 -28.09
N ASP A 70 43.86 35.77 -27.57
CA ASP A 70 44.81 34.85 -28.21
C ASP A 70 44.15 33.48 -28.43
N GLY A 71 44.03 33.04 -29.69
CA GLY A 71 43.26 31.86 -30.11
C GLY A 71 43.67 30.51 -29.50
N GLY A 72 44.81 30.43 -28.80
CA GLY A 72 45.24 29.23 -28.08
C GLY A 72 44.47 28.95 -26.78
N ASN A 73 43.96 29.98 -26.09
CA ASN A 73 43.22 29.81 -24.83
C ASN A 73 41.74 29.45 -25.08
N ILE A 74 41.18 29.90 -26.21
CA ILE A 74 39.79 29.62 -26.60
C ILE A 74 39.61 28.15 -27.02
N ALA A 75 40.58 27.58 -27.76
CA ALA A 75 40.47 26.19 -28.22
C ALA A 75 40.40 25.19 -27.04
N GLY A 76 41.26 25.34 -26.03
CA GLY A 76 41.22 24.52 -24.83
C GLY A 76 39.93 24.70 -24.03
N ALA A 77 39.40 25.93 -23.98
CA ALA A 77 38.13 26.22 -23.31
C ALA A 77 36.94 25.55 -23.98
N VAL A 78 36.90 25.60 -25.31
CA VAL A 78 35.84 24.96 -26.09
C VAL A 78 35.94 23.44 -26.02
N ASP A 79 37.14 22.86 -25.95
CA ASP A 79 37.32 21.42 -25.76
C ASP A 79 36.79 20.95 -24.39
N GLU A 80 37.12 21.68 -23.31
CA GLU A 80 36.62 21.37 -21.97
C GLU A 80 35.10 21.52 -21.86
N LEU A 81 34.54 22.58 -22.43
CA LEU A 81 33.09 22.78 -22.49
C LEU A 81 32.38 21.75 -23.37
N SER A 82 32.99 21.33 -24.49
CA SER A 82 32.47 20.24 -25.32
C SER A 82 32.41 18.95 -24.52
N ALA A 83 33.42 18.66 -23.71
CA ALA A 83 33.41 17.49 -22.83
C ALA A 83 32.31 17.58 -21.74
N VAL A 84 32.04 18.77 -21.21
CA VAL A 84 30.89 19.00 -20.30
C VAL A 84 29.57 18.76 -21.04
N PHE A 85 29.43 19.31 -22.24
CA PHE A 85 28.21 19.18 -23.05
C PHE A 85 27.93 17.72 -23.40
N GLU A 86 28.95 16.94 -23.74
CA GLU A 86 28.80 15.51 -24.01
C GLU A 86 28.31 14.72 -22.78
N ARG A 87 28.81 15.07 -21.57
CA ARG A 87 28.30 14.47 -20.32
C ARG A 87 26.85 14.85 -20.06
N ILE A 88 26.48 16.11 -20.29
CA ILE A 88 25.10 16.59 -20.17
C ILE A 88 24.21 15.86 -21.18
N ALA A 89 24.60 15.83 -22.46
CA ALA A 89 23.88 15.16 -23.54
C ALA A 89 23.65 13.68 -23.23
N GLY A 90 24.67 12.97 -22.73
CA GLY A 90 24.54 11.57 -22.32
C GLY A 90 23.43 11.34 -21.29
N ARG A 91 23.33 12.21 -20.28
CA ARG A 91 22.30 12.14 -19.24
C ARG A 91 20.92 12.50 -19.77
N VAL A 92 20.78 13.63 -20.46
CA VAL A 92 19.50 14.10 -20.99
C VAL A 92 18.94 13.12 -22.05
N ARG A 93 19.81 12.54 -22.89
CA ARG A 93 19.45 11.47 -23.86
C ARG A 93 18.93 10.21 -23.17
N GLN A 94 19.48 9.86 -22.01
CA GLN A 94 18.97 8.74 -21.22
C GLN A 94 17.58 9.05 -20.67
N TRP A 95 17.39 10.26 -20.11
CA TRP A 95 16.12 10.67 -19.51
C TRP A 95 15.01 10.88 -20.55
N SER A 96 15.32 11.35 -21.75
CA SER A 96 14.34 11.52 -22.84
C SER A 96 13.74 10.20 -23.34
N ARG A 97 14.42 9.08 -23.07
CA ARG A 97 13.92 7.72 -23.40
C ARG A 97 13.03 7.13 -22.31
N TYR A 98 12.89 7.80 -21.17
CA TYR A 98 12.03 7.30 -20.10
C TYR A 98 10.55 7.50 -20.46
N THR A 99 9.76 6.45 -20.23
CA THR A 99 8.30 6.55 -20.23
C THR A 99 7.83 7.46 -19.10
N ARG A 100 6.58 7.93 -19.15
CA ARG A 100 5.99 8.77 -18.08
C ARG A 100 6.11 8.13 -16.71
N VAL A 101 5.76 6.85 -16.60
CA VAL A 101 5.89 6.06 -15.36
C VAL A 101 7.35 6.08 -14.87
N LYS A 102 8.31 5.84 -15.76
CA LYS A 102 9.74 5.83 -15.39
C LYS A 102 10.26 7.22 -15.03
N CYS A 103 9.83 8.28 -15.71
CA CYS A 103 10.11 9.67 -15.33
C CYS A 103 9.58 9.98 -13.91
N PHE A 104 8.34 9.59 -13.61
CA PHE A 104 7.75 9.77 -12.28
C PHE A 104 8.54 9.03 -11.20
N LEU A 105 8.85 7.75 -11.43
CA LEU A 105 9.59 6.91 -10.50
C LEU A 105 11.07 7.33 -10.35
N LYS A 106 11.66 7.98 -11.35
CA LYS A 106 13.05 8.46 -11.32
C LYS A 106 13.17 9.98 -11.20
N SER A 107 12.11 10.69 -10.80
CA SER A 107 12.11 12.16 -10.69
C SER A 107 13.27 12.68 -9.83
N ALA A 108 13.48 12.11 -8.64
CA ALA A 108 14.59 12.52 -7.77
C ALA A 108 15.99 12.25 -8.37
N GLU A 109 16.14 11.17 -9.17
CA GLU A 109 17.39 10.87 -9.89
C GLU A 109 17.64 11.88 -11.01
N ILE A 110 16.58 12.25 -11.74
CA ILE A 110 16.63 13.27 -12.79
C ILE A 110 16.97 14.64 -12.17
N ASP A 111 16.31 15.01 -11.07
CA ASP A 111 16.53 16.27 -10.36
C ASP A 111 17.97 16.42 -9.83
N ALA A 112 18.50 15.36 -9.19
CA ALA A 112 19.89 15.30 -8.75
C ALA A 112 20.85 15.35 -9.95
N GLY A 113 20.49 14.68 -11.05
CA GLY A 113 21.23 14.71 -12.30
C GLY A 113 21.29 16.11 -12.94
N LEU A 114 20.18 16.84 -12.96
CA LEU A 114 20.10 18.22 -13.45
C LEU A 114 20.97 19.15 -12.61
N THR A 115 20.88 19.03 -11.28
CA THR A 115 21.73 19.79 -10.35
C THR A 115 23.22 19.52 -10.60
N LYS A 116 23.58 18.27 -10.91
CA LYS A 116 24.95 17.91 -11.28
C LYS A 116 25.37 18.52 -12.62
N CYS A 117 24.50 18.49 -13.64
CA CYS A 117 24.77 19.14 -14.92
C CYS A 117 25.00 20.65 -14.77
N GLU A 118 24.17 21.32 -13.97
CA GLU A 118 24.30 22.74 -13.67
C GLU A 118 25.62 23.05 -12.97
N ALA A 119 26.01 22.25 -11.97
CA ALA A 119 27.28 22.43 -11.26
C ALA A 119 28.51 22.16 -12.14
N GLU A 120 28.45 21.14 -13.03
CA GLU A 120 29.52 20.87 -14.00
C GLU A 120 29.70 22.05 -14.98
N LEU A 121 28.60 22.67 -15.41
CA LEU A 121 28.62 23.84 -16.29
C LEU A 121 29.15 25.09 -15.56
N ASP A 122 28.68 25.36 -14.35
CA ASP A 122 29.13 26.50 -13.54
C ASP A 122 30.63 26.39 -13.21
N THR A 123 31.13 25.17 -12.94
CA THR A 123 32.57 24.91 -12.71
C THR A 123 33.39 25.26 -13.95
N ALA A 124 32.95 24.80 -15.13
CA ALA A 124 33.64 25.10 -16.38
C ALA A 124 33.67 26.62 -16.65
N LEU A 125 32.58 27.34 -16.35
CA LEU A 125 32.53 28.79 -16.51
C LEU A 125 33.49 29.57 -15.60
N GLN A 126 33.71 29.10 -14.37
CA GLN A 126 34.64 29.72 -13.44
C GLN A 126 36.10 29.61 -13.93
N VAL A 127 36.46 28.49 -14.56
CA VAL A 127 37.82 28.27 -15.12
C VAL A 127 38.16 29.32 -16.18
N PHE A 128 37.18 29.81 -16.93
CA PHE A 128 37.39 30.75 -18.04
C PHE A 128 37.15 32.22 -17.67
N GLU A 129 36.99 32.54 -16.39
CA GLU A 129 36.68 33.89 -15.90
C GLU A 129 35.52 34.57 -16.66
N ILE A 130 34.55 33.80 -17.16
CA ILE A 130 33.39 34.33 -17.89
C ILE A 130 32.44 34.98 -16.87
N ASN A 131 32.82 36.20 -16.46
CA ASN A 131 32.19 36.97 -15.40
C ASN A 131 31.14 37.90 -16.01
N SER A 132 29.93 37.38 -16.21
CA SER A 132 28.74 38.22 -16.33
C SER A 132 27.95 38.12 -15.03
N SER A 133 28.39 38.88 -14.01
CA SER A 133 27.78 38.92 -12.67
C SER A 133 26.26 39.12 -12.69
N ILE A 134 25.74 39.79 -13.71
CA ILE A 134 24.29 40.01 -13.95
C ILE A 134 23.59 38.72 -14.41
N VAL A 135 24.20 37.91 -15.29
CA VAL A 135 23.61 36.67 -15.83
C VAL A 135 23.67 35.56 -14.78
N LEU A 136 24.78 35.45 -14.05
CA LEU A 136 24.94 34.50 -12.94
C LEU A 136 23.91 34.76 -11.81
N HIS A 137 23.74 36.02 -11.40
CA HIS A 137 22.73 36.38 -10.39
C HIS A 137 21.30 36.08 -10.90
N ARG A 138 21.02 36.33 -12.18
CA ARG A 138 19.71 36.02 -12.77
C ARG A 138 19.40 34.52 -12.74
N TRP A 139 20.37 33.67 -13.12
CA TRP A 139 20.22 32.22 -13.05
C TRP A 139 19.97 31.71 -11.62
N GLN A 140 20.64 32.28 -10.61
CA GLN A 140 20.38 31.95 -9.20
C GLN A 140 18.97 32.36 -8.75
N THR A 141 18.45 33.47 -9.26
CA THR A 141 17.10 33.95 -8.91
C THR A 141 16.01 33.09 -9.56
N GLU A 142 16.22 32.64 -10.80
CA GLU A 142 15.33 31.73 -11.54
C GLU A 142 15.28 30.33 -10.90
N ALA A 143 16.42 29.85 -10.36
CA ALA A 143 16.50 28.57 -9.64
C ALA A 143 15.50 28.43 -8.47
N SER A 144 15.21 29.54 -7.78
CA SER A 144 14.28 29.56 -6.64
C SER A 144 12.81 29.37 -7.05
N GLN A 145 12.47 29.52 -8.33
CA GLN A 145 11.10 29.38 -8.83
C GLN A 145 10.77 27.96 -9.30
N PHE A 146 11.77 27.14 -9.62
CA PHE A 146 11.56 25.80 -10.20
C PHE A 146 10.84 24.84 -9.25
N SER A 147 11.11 24.87 -7.95
CA SER A 147 10.52 23.92 -7.00
C SER A 147 8.98 23.94 -6.95
N ARG A 148 8.34 25.09 -7.20
CA ARG A 148 6.87 25.16 -7.25
C ARG A 148 6.33 24.58 -8.56
N THR A 149 7.01 24.85 -9.66
CA THR A 149 6.67 24.32 -10.98
C THR A 149 6.85 22.81 -11.03
N ASP A 150 7.93 22.29 -10.44
CA ASP A 150 8.23 20.86 -10.38
C ASP A 150 7.14 20.06 -9.66
N ALA A 151 6.61 20.59 -8.55
CA ALA A 151 5.51 19.95 -7.82
C ALA A 151 4.22 19.90 -8.65
N ALA A 152 3.92 20.95 -9.41
CA ALA A 152 2.77 20.98 -10.32
C ALA A 152 2.97 20.00 -11.49
N GLU A 153 4.15 19.97 -12.11
CA GLU A 153 4.49 19.03 -13.18
C GLU A 153 4.41 17.57 -12.71
N MET A 154 4.91 17.26 -11.51
CA MET A 154 4.78 15.91 -10.92
C MET A 154 3.33 15.49 -10.76
N ARG A 155 2.49 16.40 -10.31
CA ARG A 155 1.06 16.14 -10.13
C ARG A 155 0.38 15.91 -11.48
N ASP A 156 0.63 16.76 -12.47
CA ASP A 156 0.07 16.60 -13.81
C ASP A 156 0.49 15.27 -14.46
N LEU A 157 1.75 14.86 -14.25
CA LEU A 157 2.25 13.57 -14.70
C LEU A 157 1.54 12.40 -14.00
N LEU A 158 1.29 12.50 -12.70
CA LEU A 158 0.53 11.50 -11.94
C LEU A 158 -0.91 11.35 -12.46
N TYR A 159 -1.59 12.45 -12.77
CA TYR A 159 -2.92 12.42 -13.39
C TYR A 159 -2.90 11.73 -14.75
N GLN A 160 -1.94 12.06 -15.62
CA GLN A 160 -1.79 11.43 -16.93
C GLN A 160 -1.56 9.92 -16.81
N ILE A 161 -0.73 9.49 -15.85
CA ILE A 161 -0.49 8.08 -15.55
C ILE A 161 -1.77 7.37 -15.13
N LEU A 162 -2.50 7.93 -14.15
CA LEU A 162 -3.69 7.31 -13.57
C LEU A 162 -4.91 7.30 -14.51
N GLN A 163 -4.91 8.12 -15.56
CA GLN A 163 -5.95 8.11 -16.59
C GLN A 163 -5.60 7.21 -17.79
N SER A 164 -4.38 6.68 -17.87
CA SER A 164 -3.89 5.91 -19.00
C SER A 164 -3.85 4.40 -18.70
N GLN A 165 -4.72 3.63 -19.37
CA GLN A 165 -4.74 2.16 -19.25
C GLN A 165 -3.39 1.52 -19.61
N GLN A 166 -2.69 2.08 -20.60
CA GLN A 166 -1.39 1.57 -21.02
C GLN A 166 -0.34 1.77 -19.92
N GLU A 167 -0.35 2.92 -19.25
CA GLU A 167 0.61 3.24 -18.18
C GLU A 167 0.30 2.43 -16.91
N ILE A 168 -0.98 2.21 -16.59
CA ILE A 168 -1.39 1.35 -15.47
C ILE A 168 -0.96 -0.11 -15.70
N ARG A 169 -1.08 -0.64 -16.93
CA ARG A 169 -0.55 -1.97 -17.26
C ARG A 169 0.97 -2.02 -17.14
N GLN A 170 1.67 -1.00 -17.64
CA GLN A 170 3.12 -0.90 -17.49
C GLN A 170 3.54 -0.88 -16.00
N ILE A 171 2.79 -0.18 -15.14
CA ILE A 171 3.01 -0.20 -13.68
C ILE A 171 2.87 -1.61 -13.11
N ALA A 172 1.87 -2.37 -13.56
CA ALA A 172 1.67 -3.74 -13.15
C ALA A 172 2.83 -4.65 -13.59
N ASP A 173 3.27 -4.53 -14.84
CA ASP A 173 4.42 -5.29 -15.36
C ASP A 173 5.70 -4.98 -14.56
N MET A 174 5.95 -3.69 -14.27
CA MET A 174 7.10 -3.27 -13.46
C MET A 174 7.00 -3.77 -12.01
N GLN A 175 5.80 -3.82 -11.43
CA GLN A 175 5.58 -4.38 -10.09
C GLN A 175 5.88 -5.88 -10.07
N GLN A 176 5.43 -6.63 -11.08
CA GLN A 176 5.72 -8.06 -11.22
C GLN A 176 7.21 -8.33 -11.44
N ALA A 177 7.93 -7.40 -12.07
CA ALA A 177 9.38 -7.43 -12.22
C ALA A 177 10.16 -7.02 -10.94
N GLY A 178 9.47 -6.59 -9.87
CA GLY A 178 10.08 -6.25 -8.57
C GLY A 178 10.46 -4.78 -8.36
N GLU A 179 10.02 -3.84 -9.21
CA GLU A 179 10.43 -2.42 -9.16
C GLU A 179 9.61 -1.54 -8.17
N ASP A 180 8.69 -2.12 -7.39
CA ASP A 180 7.78 -1.44 -6.44
C ASP A 180 6.97 -0.26 -7.04
N ALA A 181 6.81 -0.27 -8.37
CA ALA A 181 6.17 0.81 -9.13
C ALA A 181 4.75 1.11 -8.64
N ALA A 182 3.95 0.06 -8.43
CA ALA A 182 2.55 0.20 -8.04
C ALA A 182 2.41 0.79 -6.64
N ARG A 183 3.23 0.36 -5.67
CA ARG A 183 3.22 0.90 -4.31
C ARG A 183 3.59 2.39 -4.27
N ARG A 184 4.56 2.81 -5.09
CA ARG A 184 5.00 4.20 -5.18
C ARG A 184 3.94 5.10 -5.81
N ILE A 185 3.29 4.65 -6.89
CA ILE A 185 2.18 5.38 -7.52
C ILE A 185 0.97 5.42 -6.58
N MET A 186 0.62 4.30 -5.94
CA MET A 186 -0.45 4.23 -4.93
C MET A 186 -0.22 5.25 -3.81
N THR A 187 1.01 5.33 -3.28
CA THR A 187 1.37 6.30 -2.24
C THR A 187 1.20 7.74 -2.70
N ALA A 188 1.65 8.06 -3.92
CA ALA A 188 1.54 9.40 -4.46
C ALA A 188 0.09 9.81 -4.72
N GLY A 189 -0.72 8.92 -5.32
CA GLY A 189 -2.14 9.19 -5.58
C GLY A 189 -2.95 9.37 -4.29
N GLN A 190 -2.71 8.54 -3.27
CA GLN A 190 -3.39 8.71 -1.96
C GLN A 190 -3.00 10.03 -1.29
N ARG A 191 -1.74 10.47 -1.41
CA ARG A 191 -1.32 11.79 -0.90
C ARG A 191 -2.01 12.91 -1.65
N GLU A 192 -2.15 12.82 -2.97
CA GLU A 192 -2.83 13.84 -3.76
C GLU A 192 -4.32 13.91 -3.44
N LEU A 193 -5.00 12.78 -3.30
CA LEU A 193 -6.40 12.73 -2.85
C LEU A 193 -6.61 13.46 -1.52
N ARG A 194 -5.67 13.34 -0.58
CA ARG A 194 -5.72 14.08 0.69
C ARG A 194 -5.51 15.58 0.50
N THR A 195 -4.57 15.97 -0.36
CA THR A 195 -4.32 17.38 -0.70
C THR A 195 -5.56 18.03 -1.31
N LEU A 196 -6.22 17.37 -2.27
CA LEU A 196 -7.45 17.84 -2.88
C LEU A 196 -8.55 18.09 -1.84
N ARG A 197 -8.74 17.16 -0.91
CA ARG A 197 -9.72 17.31 0.18
C ARG A 197 -9.40 18.51 1.08
N GLN A 198 -8.14 18.66 1.49
CA GLN A 198 -7.74 19.76 2.37
C GLN A 198 -7.85 21.14 1.70
N THR A 199 -7.62 21.20 0.38
CA THR A 199 -7.73 22.45 -0.39
C THR A 199 -9.18 22.82 -0.66
N GLY A 200 -10.06 21.85 -0.97
CA GLY A 200 -11.51 22.07 -1.10
C GLY A 200 -12.16 22.63 0.18
N ILE A 201 -11.88 22.01 1.34
CA ILE A 201 -12.42 22.44 2.64
C ILE A 201 -12.03 23.88 3.00
N LYS A 202 -10.80 24.30 2.68
CA LYS A 202 -10.32 25.67 2.98
C LYS A 202 -10.97 26.74 2.10
N THR A 203 -11.44 26.39 0.91
CA THR A 203 -11.99 27.35 -0.05
C THR A 203 -13.47 27.62 0.15
N ASP A 204 -14.22 26.64 0.64
CA ASP A 204 -15.67 26.77 0.89
C ASP A 204 -16.00 27.69 2.08
N ALA A 205 -15.07 27.84 3.02
CA ALA A 205 -15.28 28.65 4.23
C ALA A 205 -15.33 30.17 3.99
N ASN A 206 -15.06 30.67 2.77
CA ASN A 206 -14.76 32.10 2.56
C ASN A 206 -15.39 32.77 1.32
N ARG A 207 -16.36 32.16 0.61
CA ARG A 207 -16.79 32.67 -0.72
C ARG A 207 -18.28 32.49 -1.08
N SER A 208 -18.70 33.17 -2.15
CA SER A 208 -20.06 33.19 -2.71
C SER A 208 -20.45 31.87 -3.41
N ALA A 209 -21.75 31.56 -3.39
CA ALA A 209 -22.30 30.24 -3.74
C ALA A 209 -22.15 29.81 -5.22
N ASP A 210 -22.03 30.75 -6.16
CA ASP A 210 -22.05 30.45 -7.61
C ASP A 210 -20.67 30.01 -8.13
N ASP A 211 -19.58 30.65 -7.66
CA ASP A 211 -18.19 30.29 -8.00
C ASP A 211 -17.75 28.99 -7.29
N SER A 212 -18.35 28.68 -6.14
CA SER A 212 -18.09 27.42 -5.42
C SER A 212 -18.60 26.19 -6.16
N MET A 213 -19.71 26.28 -6.92
CA MET A 213 -20.36 25.11 -7.52
C MET A 213 -19.54 24.54 -8.70
N SER A 214 -19.17 25.36 -9.68
CA SER A 214 -18.37 24.88 -10.84
C SER A 214 -16.99 24.35 -10.45
N ARG A 215 -16.44 24.86 -9.34
CA ARG A 215 -15.14 24.48 -8.82
C ARG A 215 -15.21 23.20 -7.98
N ALA A 216 -16.27 23.03 -7.19
CA ALA A 216 -16.57 21.78 -6.49
C ALA A 216 -16.78 20.62 -7.46
N GLU A 217 -17.46 20.86 -8.59
CA GLU A 217 -17.63 19.88 -9.67
C GLU A 217 -16.28 19.43 -10.24
N ARG A 218 -15.39 20.38 -10.57
CA ARG A 218 -14.03 20.05 -11.05
C ARG A 218 -13.21 19.28 -10.04
N PHE A 219 -13.28 19.65 -8.76
CA PHE A 219 -12.59 18.90 -7.70
C PHE A 219 -13.13 17.48 -7.54
N SER A 220 -14.44 17.28 -7.70
CA SER A 220 -15.06 15.96 -7.69
C SER A 220 -14.53 15.12 -8.86
N GLU A 221 -14.50 15.68 -10.06
CA GLU A 221 -14.01 14.99 -11.26
C GLU A 221 -12.53 14.60 -11.16
N GLU A 222 -11.66 15.50 -10.69
CA GLU A 222 -10.24 15.20 -10.46
C GLU A 222 -10.04 14.08 -9.43
N ALA A 223 -10.79 14.13 -8.32
CA ALA A 223 -10.72 13.11 -7.28
C ALA A 223 -11.25 11.76 -7.77
N GLU A 224 -12.35 11.74 -8.51
CA GLU A 224 -12.94 10.52 -9.10
C GLU A 224 -11.98 9.86 -10.09
N ASN A 225 -11.34 10.65 -10.96
CA ASN A 225 -10.35 10.15 -11.91
C ASN A 225 -9.13 9.53 -11.21
N LEU A 226 -8.62 10.17 -10.15
CA LEU A 226 -7.54 9.59 -9.33
C LEU A 226 -7.99 8.29 -8.66
N GLN A 227 -9.18 8.29 -8.04
CA GLN A 227 -9.71 7.11 -7.39
C GLN A 227 -9.84 5.94 -8.36
N HIS A 228 -10.35 6.19 -9.57
CA HIS A 228 -10.50 5.17 -10.61
C HIS A 228 -9.15 4.56 -11.01
N GLY A 229 -8.14 5.38 -11.31
CA GLY A 229 -6.81 4.90 -11.68
C GLY A 229 -6.14 4.11 -10.56
N LEU A 230 -6.27 4.57 -9.30
CA LEU A 230 -5.74 3.87 -8.14
C LEU A 230 -6.43 2.52 -7.90
N ALA A 231 -7.75 2.44 -8.06
CA ALA A 231 -8.51 1.19 -7.97
C ALA A 231 -8.09 0.19 -9.06
N GLN A 232 -7.77 0.66 -10.26
CA GLN A 232 -7.25 -0.18 -11.34
C GLN A 232 -5.85 -0.71 -11.05
N ILE A 233 -4.95 0.13 -10.52
CA ILE A 233 -3.63 -0.32 -10.07
C ILE A 233 -3.80 -1.41 -9.01
N HIS A 234 -4.67 -1.19 -8.02
CA HIS A 234 -4.96 -2.19 -7.00
C HIS A 234 -5.43 -3.52 -7.61
N ARG A 235 -6.44 -3.50 -8.49
CA ARG A 235 -6.98 -4.71 -9.12
C ARG A 235 -5.95 -5.49 -9.94
N LEU A 236 -5.07 -4.80 -10.67
CA LEU A 236 -4.07 -5.46 -11.51
C LEU A 236 -2.86 -5.99 -10.73
N THR A 237 -2.55 -5.39 -9.59
CA THR A 237 -1.29 -5.67 -8.86
C THR A 237 -1.49 -6.33 -7.51
N GLY A 238 -2.72 -6.34 -6.98
CA GLY A 238 -3.03 -6.76 -5.61
C GLY A 238 -2.48 -5.82 -4.53
N ILE A 239 -1.81 -4.72 -4.90
CA ILE A 239 -1.17 -3.83 -3.94
C ILE A 239 -2.26 -3.07 -3.15
N PRO A 240 -2.35 -3.26 -1.82
CA PRO A 240 -3.32 -2.55 -0.99
C PRO A 240 -2.93 -1.07 -0.84
N PRO A 241 -3.82 -0.23 -0.29
CA PRO A 241 -3.46 1.15 0.02
C PRO A 241 -2.20 1.23 0.89
N SER A 242 -1.25 2.05 0.42
CA SER A 242 0.04 2.28 1.05
C SER A 242 -0.08 3.19 2.27
N VAL A 243 -0.97 4.19 2.19
CA VAL A 243 -1.25 5.08 3.31
C VAL A 243 -2.48 4.56 4.07
N LYS A 244 -2.27 4.20 5.34
CA LYS A 244 -3.25 3.43 6.13
C LYS A 244 -4.41 4.22 6.71
N VAL A 245 -4.45 5.55 6.56
CA VAL A 245 -5.62 6.35 6.98
C VAL A 245 -6.46 6.65 5.74
N LEU A 246 -7.62 6.03 5.64
CA LEU A 246 -8.44 6.03 4.43
C LEU A 246 -9.59 7.05 4.49
N ASP A 247 -9.45 8.08 5.33
CA ASP A 247 -10.46 9.10 5.56
C ASP A 247 -10.83 9.80 4.25
N GLY A 248 -12.09 9.64 3.84
CA GLY A 248 -12.64 10.16 2.60
C GLY A 248 -12.35 9.33 1.35
N GLU A 249 -11.51 8.29 1.44
CA GLU A 249 -11.32 7.30 0.38
C GLU A 249 -12.34 6.15 0.47
N VAL A 250 -12.96 5.99 1.64
CA VAL A 250 -13.94 4.94 1.92
C VAL A 250 -15.29 5.55 2.28
N VAL A 251 -16.35 4.94 1.76
CA VAL A 251 -17.74 5.32 2.01
C VAL A 251 -18.51 4.11 2.52
N LYS A 252 -19.37 4.30 3.53
CA LYS A 252 -20.34 3.29 3.97
C LYS A 252 -21.47 3.18 2.95
N THR A 253 -21.84 1.97 2.56
CA THR A 253 -22.94 1.76 1.61
C THR A 253 -24.27 1.44 2.27
N ASP A 254 -24.25 0.91 3.49
CA ASP A 254 -25.44 0.50 4.23
C ASP A 254 -25.63 1.39 5.48
N ASP A 255 -26.90 1.73 5.78
CA ASP A 255 -27.26 2.51 6.97
C ASP A 255 -27.13 1.68 8.27
N MET A 256 -27.28 0.36 8.16
CA MET A 256 -27.26 -0.58 9.29
C MET A 256 -26.08 -1.54 9.19
N PRO A 257 -25.50 -1.97 10.33
CA PRO A 257 -24.47 -2.99 10.32
C PRO A 257 -25.06 -4.33 9.84
N ILE A 258 -24.28 -5.07 9.06
CA ILE A 258 -24.63 -6.40 8.54
C ILE A 258 -24.42 -7.45 9.62
N VAL A 259 -23.37 -7.26 10.42
CA VAL A 259 -23.07 -8.10 11.58
C VAL A 259 -22.95 -7.19 12.79
N GLY A 260 -23.83 -7.39 13.77
CA GLY A 260 -23.78 -6.72 15.07
C GLY A 260 -23.37 -7.71 16.16
N GLY A 261 -22.26 -7.43 16.84
CA GLY A 261 -21.77 -8.20 17.97
C GLY A 261 -21.88 -7.44 19.30
N THR A 262 -21.42 -8.06 20.38
CA THR A 262 -21.34 -7.41 21.70
C THR A 262 -20.41 -6.19 21.67
N PHE A 263 -19.26 -6.31 20.98
CA PHE A 263 -18.19 -5.31 21.00
C PHE A 263 -17.86 -4.71 19.63
N THR A 264 -18.35 -5.31 18.54
CA THR A 264 -17.98 -4.92 17.19
C THR A 264 -19.17 -4.91 16.26
N ASP A 265 -19.17 -3.99 15.32
CA ASP A 265 -20.15 -3.90 14.26
C ASP A 265 -19.42 -3.90 12.91
N VAL A 266 -19.99 -4.56 11.90
CA VAL A 266 -19.41 -4.64 10.55
C VAL A 266 -20.40 -4.09 9.54
N TRP A 267 -19.95 -3.13 8.74
CA TRP A 267 -20.68 -2.57 7.60
C TRP A 267 -19.98 -2.97 6.30
N ARG A 268 -20.74 -2.94 5.20
CA ARG A 268 -20.15 -2.84 3.86
C ARG A 268 -19.79 -1.39 3.57
N GLY A 269 -18.71 -1.24 2.83
CA GLY A 269 -18.32 0.02 2.24
C GLY A 269 -17.65 -0.18 0.90
N VAL A 270 -17.23 0.93 0.32
CA VAL A 270 -16.51 0.96 -0.94
C VAL A 270 -15.30 1.87 -0.79
N TRP A 271 -14.13 1.38 -1.19
CA TRP A 271 -12.88 2.13 -1.29
C TRP A 271 -12.67 2.58 -2.74
N LEU A 272 -12.28 3.84 -2.92
CA LEU A 272 -12.05 4.47 -4.23
C LEU A 272 -13.25 4.30 -5.20
N GLY A 273 -14.46 4.36 -4.66
CA GLY A 273 -15.71 4.31 -5.42
C GLY A 273 -16.06 2.96 -6.07
N THR A 274 -15.16 1.96 -6.04
CA THR A 274 -15.37 0.70 -6.76
C THR A 274 -15.01 -0.57 -5.97
N GLU A 275 -14.01 -0.53 -5.10
CA GLU A 275 -13.52 -1.74 -4.41
C GLU A 275 -14.32 -2.02 -3.15
N LYS A 276 -15.01 -3.15 -3.06
CA LYS A 276 -15.81 -3.52 -1.88
C LYS A 276 -14.91 -3.74 -0.67
N VAL A 277 -15.27 -3.15 0.46
CA VAL A 277 -14.53 -3.29 1.72
C VAL A 277 -15.47 -3.63 2.89
N ALA A 278 -14.93 -4.35 3.86
CA ALA A 278 -15.54 -4.49 5.17
C ALA A 278 -15.07 -3.33 6.07
N LEU A 279 -16.02 -2.72 6.76
CA LEU A 279 -15.79 -1.63 7.70
C LEU A 279 -16.14 -2.13 9.09
N LYS A 280 -15.14 -2.54 9.87
CA LYS A 280 -15.36 -3.06 11.22
C LYS A 280 -15.12 -1.99 12.27
N ALA A 281 -16.16 -1.55 12.97
CA ALA A 281 -16.01 -0.66 14.11
C ALA A 281 -15.88 -1.44 15.42
N VAL A 282 -14.97 -1.01 16.28
CA VAL A 282 -14.87 -1.49 17.66
C VAL A 282 -15.61 -0.50 18.56
N ARG A 283 -16.69 -0.95 19.21
CA ARG A 283 -17.48 -0.12 20.12
C ARG A 283 -16.60 0.33 21.28
N GLY A 284 -16.74 1.59 21.69
CA GLY A 284 -16.01 2.16 22.82
C GLY A 284 -14.61 2.71 22.51
N ILE A 285 -14.03 2.45 21.32
CA ILE A 285 -12.86 3.23 20.86
C ILE A 285 -13.37 4.50 20.19
N LYS A 286 -13.25 5.64 20.89
CA LYS A 286 -13.39 6.94 20.23
C LYS A 286 -12.04 7.35 19.64
N ALA A 287 -12.06 8.16 18.58
CA ALA A 287 -10.86 8.60 17.87
C ALA A 287 -9.81 9.35 18.76
N PHE A 288 -10.16 9.71 20.00
CA PHE A 288 -9.37 10.55 20.90
C PHE A 288 -8.94 9.89 22.22
N ASP A 289 -9.10 8.57 22.39
CA ASP A 289 -8.85 7.88 23.68
C ASP A 289 -7.46 7.24 23.83
N LYS A 290 -7.04 6.97 25.09
CA LYS A 290 -5.79 6.26 25.45
C LYS A 290 -5.70 4.85 24.82
N ALA A 291 -6.84 4.21 24.58
CA ALA A 291 -6.98 2.92 23.86
C ALA A 291 -6.48 2.98 22.41
N LYS A 292 -6.32 4.19 21.84
CA LYS A 292 -5.79 4.40 20.49
C LYS A 292 -4.38 3.85 20.31
N ARG A 293 -3.50 3.95 21.31
CA ARG A 293 -2.08 3.52 21.17
C ARG A 293 -1.92 2.02 20.96
N ARG A 294 -2.68 1.19 21.69
CA ARG A 294 -2.64 -0.27 21.51
C ARG A 294 -3.41 -0.70 20.27
N PHE A 295 -4.52 -0.04 19.95
CA PHE A 295 -5.19 -0.20 18.66
C PHE A 295 -4.23 0.10 17.50
N GLU A 296 -3.48 1.21 17.54
CA GLU A 296 -2.44 1.55 16.57
C GLU A 296 -1.35 0.47 16.51
N SER A 297 -0.88 -0.04 17.65
CA SER A 297 0.12 -1.12 17.69
C SER A 297 -0.37 -2.41 17.03
N GLU A 298 -1.61 -2.82 17.27
CA GLU A 298 -2.19 -4.04 16.67
C GLU A 298 -2.43 -3.84 15.16
N ILE A 299 -2.86 -2.64 14.76
CA ILE A 299 -3.00 -2.25 13.35
C ILE A 299 -1.64 -2.22 12.65
N GLU A 300 -0.58 -1.76 13.31
CA GLU A 300 0.79 -1.80 12.77
C GLU A 300 1.31 -3.23 12.59
N ILE A 301 1.02 -4.13 13.54
CA ILE A 301 1.36 -5.55 13.42
C ILE A 301 0.63 -6.13 12.21
N TRP A 302 -0.69 -5.96 12.13
CA TRP A 302 -1.49 -6.46 11.01
C TRP A 302 -1.01 -5.86 9.67
N ALA A 303 -0.69 -4.57 9.61
CA ALA A 303 -0.19 -3.92 8.40
C ALA A 303 1.11 -4.51 7.84
N ARG A 304 1.89 -5.25 8.67
CA ARG A 304 3.16 -5.89 8.28
C ARG A 304 3.00 -7.37 7.94
N LEU A 305 1.86 -7.98 8.25
CA LEU A 305 1.59 -9.39 7.94
C LEU A 305 1.22 -9.51 6.47
N GLU A 306 1.94 -10.38 5.75
CA GLU A 306 1.75 -10.63 4.33
C GLU A 306 1.80 -12.14 4.07
N HIS A 307 0.61 -12.74 3.91
CA HIS A 307 0.44 -14.17 3.67
C HIS A 307 -0.93 -14.43 3.05
N GLU A 308 -1.04 -15.39 2.13
CA GLU A 308 -2.28 -15.65 1.38
C GLU A 308 -3.46 -16.12 2.25
N HIS A 309 -3.17 -16.71 3.42
CA HIS A 309 -4.17 -17.17 4.39
C HIS A 309 -4.39 -16.20 5.55
N ILE A 310 -3.95 -14.95 5.44
CA ILE A 310 -4.24 -13.86 6.38
C ILE A 310 -5.05 -12.80 5.64
N LEU A 311 -6.17 -12.35 6.21
CA LEU A 311 -6.96 -11.28 5.63
C LEU A 311 -6.11 -10.00 5.56
N PRO A 312 -5.91 -9.37 4.39
CA PRO A 312 -5.13 -8.14 4.29
C PRO A 312 -5.76 -6.95 5.03
N LEU A 313 -4.92 -6.07 5.57
CA LEU A 313 -5.36 -4.78 6.12
C LEU A 313 -5.17 -3.65 5.10
N TYR A 314 -6.27 -3.00 4.72
CA TYR A 314 -6.20 -1.79 3.90
C TYR A 314 -5.84 -0.59 4.76
N GLY A 315 -6.47 -0.44 5.92
CA GLY A 315 -6.16 0.63 6.84
C GLY A 315 -7.27 0.88 7.85
N ILE A 316 -7.42 2.13 8.24
CA ILE A 316 -8.43 2.60 9.18
C ILE A 316 -9.15 3.83 8.62
N ALA A 317 -10.40 4.01 9.01
CA ALA A 317 -11.18 5.21 8.77
C ALA A 317 -11.72 5.77 10.08
N THR A 318 -11.55 7.08 10.29
CA THR A 318 -11.92 7.82 11.50
C THR A 318 -13.04 8.82 11.28
N ASN A 319 -13.44 9.04 10.02
CA ASN A 319 -14.45 10.01 9.62
C ASN A 319 -15.85 9.41 9.31
N LEU A 320 -16.10 8.15 9.70
CA LEU A 320 -17.35 7.42 9.38
C LEU A 320 -18.30 7.27 10.59
N GLY A 321 -18.18 8.16 11.57
CA GLY A 321 -18.98 8.18 12.80
C GLY A 321 -18.12 8.40 14.05
N GLN A 322 -18.60 7.93 15.20
CA GLN A 322 -17.91 8.13 16.49
C GLN A 322 -16.76 7.13 16.75
N HIS A 323 -16.69 6.05 15.97
CA HIS A 323 -15.76 4.94 16.16
C HIS A 323 -14.70 4.90 15.05
N ILE A 324 -13.54 4.35 15.38
CA ILE A 324 -12.54 3.98 14.37
C ILE A 324 -13.03 2.70 13.67
N HIS A 325 -12.98 2.70 12.34
CA HIS A 325 -13.32 1.56 11.51
C HIS A 325 -12.04 0.95 10.94
N ILE A 326 -11.84 -0.34 11.14
CA ILE A 326 -10.82 -1.12 10.44
C ILE A 326 -11.36 -1.42 9.05
N VAL A 327 -10.52 -1.23 8.03
CA VAL A 327 -10.85 -1.44 6.62
C VAL A 327 -10.06 -2.63 6.09
N SER A 328 -10.77 -3.63 5.57
CA SER A 328 -10.21 -4.82 4.90
C SER A 328 -11.02 -5.14 3.64
N PRO A 329 -10.48 -5.95 2.71
CA PRO A 329 -11.24 -6.35 1.53
C PRO A 329 -12.49 -7.14 1.93
N TRP A 330 -13.62 -6.83 1.28
CA TRP A 330 -14.85 -7.59 1.47
C TRP A 330 -14.71 -8.99 0.86
N GLN A 331 -15.10 -10.02 1.61
CA GLN A 331 -15.09 -11.40 1.13
C GLN A 331 -16.51 -11.82 0.76
N ASP A 332 -16.81 -11.85 -0.55
CA ASP A 332 -18.14 -12.21 -1.05
C ASP A 332 -18.53 -13.67 -0.72
N ASN A 333 -17.54 -14.54 -0.49
CA ASN A 333 -17.76 -15.93 -0.08
C ASN A 333 -18.05 -16.10 1.42
N GLY A 334 -18.07 -15.01 2.20
CA GLY A 334 -18.45 -15.02 3.60
C GLY A 334 -17.45 -15.74 4.52
N ASP A 335 -17.94 -16.18 5.68
CA ASP A 335 -17.15 -17.00 6.60
C ASP A 335 -17.13 -18.49 6.19
N LEU A 336 -16.15 -19.21 6.74
CA LEU A 336 -15.87 -20.59 6.40
C LEU A 336 -17.09 -21.50 6.61
N LEU A 337 -17.86 -21.28 7.67
CA LEU A 337 -19.00 -22.14 8.00
C LEU A 337 -20.15 -21.91 7.03
N GLU A 338 -20.45 -20.65 6.70
CA GLU A 338 -21.46 -20.31 5.68
C GLU A 338 -21.06 -20.84 4.31
N TYR A 339 -19.78 -20.69 3.94
CA TYR A 339 -19.25 -21.14 2.67
C TYR A 339 -19.39 -22.66 2.46
N VAL A 340 -18.95 -23.47 3.42
CA VAL A 340 -19.04 -24.95 3.30
C VAL A 340 -20.49 -25.45 3.34
N LYS A 341 -21.40 -24.74 4.01
CA LYS A 341 -22.85 -25.04 3.97
C LYS A 341 -23.44 -24.76 2.58
N GLY A 342 -23.02 -23.66 1.96
CA GLY A 342 -23.42 -23.32 0.59
C GLY A 342 -22.78 -24.22 -0.48
N GLN A 343 -21.63 -24.84 -0.18
CA GLN A 343 -20.89 -25.71 -1.09
C GLN A 343 -20.55 -27.07 -0.45
N PRO A 344 -21.52 -27.99 -0.31
CA PRO A 344 -21.31 -29.23 0.44
C PRO A 344 -20.18 -30.14 -0.08
N LYS A 345 -19.82 -30.00 -1.37
CA LYS A 345 -18.77 -30.79 -2.04
C LYS A 345 -17.38 -30.18 -1.94
N VAL A 346 -17.22 -28.98 -1.37
CA VAL A 346 -15.91 -28.34 -1.28
C VAL A 346 -14.99 -29.16 -0.37
N ASN A 347 -13.71 -29.26 -0.73
CA ASN A 347 -12.71 -29.89 0.11
C ASN A 347 -12.51 -29.07 1.39
N ARG A 348 -13.16 -29.48 2.48
CA ARG A 348 -13.10 -28.78 3.77
C ARG A 348 -11.71 -28.86 4.38
N LEU A 349 -11.01 -29.99 4.17
CA LEU A 349 -9.66 -30.19 4.69
C LEU A 349 -8.65 -29.27 4.00
N TYR A 350 -8.81 -28.99 2.70
CA TYR A 350 -8.01 -27.99 1.99
C TYR A 350 -8.18 -26.59 2.60
N LEU A 351 -9.42 -26.17 2.87
CA LEU A 351 -9.71 -24.88 3.50
C LEU A 351 -9.13 -24.80 4.93
N LEU A 352 -9.31 -25.86 5.73
CA LEU A 352 -8.78 -25.95 7.09
C LEU A 352 -7.25 -25.99 7.11
N TRP A 353 -6.61 -26.65 6.15
CA TRP A 353 -5.16 -26.60 5.97
C TRP A 353 -4.67 -25.19 5.66
N GLY A 354 -5.36 -24.46 4.78
CA GLY A 354 -5.06 -23.04 4.53
C GLY A 354 -5.18 -22.19 5.79
N ALA A 355 -6.25 -22.37 6.57
CA ALA A 355 -6.42 -21.71 7.86
C ALA A 355 -5.32 -22.09 8.88
N ALA A 356 -4.85 -23.35 8.87
CA ALA A 356 -3.74 -23.81 9.70
C ALA A 356 -2.43 -23.08 9.32
N LYS A 357 -2.13 -22.96 8.01
CA LYS A 357 -0.98 -22.16 7.54
C LYS A 357 -1.05 -20.71 7.98
N GLY A 358 -2.22 -20.08 7.87
CA GLY A 358 -2.40 -18.71 8.34
C GLY A 358 -2.10 -18.59 9.84
N THR A 359 -2.62 -19.52 10.64
CA THR A 359 -2.38 -19.52 12.09
C THR A 359 -0.92 -19.82 12.45
N GLU A 360 -0.27 -20.76 11.74
CA GLU A 360 1.16 -21.03 11.86
C GLU A 360 1.99 -19.78 11.56
N TYR A 361 1.69 -19.09 10.46
CA TYR A 361 2.34 -17.84 10.08
C TYR A 361 2.20 -16.77 11.17
N LEU A 362 1.00 -16.60 11.77
CA LEU A 362 0.82 -15.71 12.92
C LEU A 362 1.75 -16.10 14.08
N HIS A 363 1.80 -17.39 14.41
CA HIS A 363 2.62 -17.89 15.52
C HIS A 363 4.11 -17.69 15.27
N GLU A 364 4.61 -17.85 14.04
CA GLU A 364 5.99 -17.57 13.66
C GLU A 364 6.35 -16.08 13.81
N HIS A 365 5.38 -15.19 13.57
CA HIS A 365 5.52 -13.74 13.76
C HIS A 365 5.21 -13.27 15.19
N GLY A 366 5.03 -14.20 16.13
CA GLY A 366 4.77 -13.88 17.54
C GLY A 366 3.36 -13.36 17.83
N VAL A 367 2.44 -13.49 16.87
CA VAL A 367 1.04 -13.08 17.01
C VAL A 367 0.21 -14.26 17.49
N VAL A 368 -0.66 -14.02 18.48
CA VAL A 368 -1.65 -14.97 18.97
C VAL A 368 -3.02 -14.46 18.52
N HIS A 369 -3.82 -15.33 17.91
CA HIS A 369 -5.14 -14.96 17.43
C HIS A 369 -6.10 -14.75 18.61
N GLY A 370 -6.21 -15.74 19.50
CA GLY A 370 -7.00 -15.71 20.72
C GLY A 370 -8.51 -15.85 20.57
N ASN A 371 -9.02 -16.20 19.38
CA ASN A 371 -10.46 -16.39 19.14
C ASN A 371 -10.72 -17.18 17.83
N LEU A 372 -9.99 -18.28 17.59
CA LEU A 372 -10.18 -19.08 16.38
C LEU A 372 -11.51 -19.84 16.41
N LYS A 373 -12.31 -19.64 15.37
CA LYS A 373 -13.59 -20.31 15.08
C LYS A 373 -13.94 -20.09 13.62
N CYS A 374 -14.85 -20.86 13.03
CA CYS A 374 -15.15 -20.74 11.60
C CYS A 374 -15.64 -19.35 11.20
N SER A 375 -16.37 -18.64 12.06
CA SER A 375 -16.83 -17.27 11.79
C SER A 375 -15.71 -16.23 11.70
N ASN A 376 -14.48 -16.56 12.13
CA ASN A 376 -13.30 -15.69 12.05
C ASN A 376 -12.29 -16.19 10.99
N ILE A 377 -12.75 -17.11 10.13
CA ILE A 377 -12.02 -17.58 8.96
C ILE A 377 -12.90 -17.21 7.77
N LEU A 378 -12.49 -16.23 6.97
CA LEU A 378 -13.21 -15.86 5.76
C LEU A 378 -12.72 -16.70 4.57
N VAL A 379 -13.51 -16.79 3.52
CA VAL A 379 -13.10 -17.43 2.28
C VAL A 379 -12.90 -16.37 1.20
N SER A 380 -11.73 -16.37 0.56
CA SER A 380 -11.39 -15.43 -0.49
C SER A 380 -12.19 -15.67 -1.76
N VAL A 381 -12.24 -14.69 -2.66
CA VAL A 381 -12.88 -14.87 -3.99
C VAL A 381 -12.21 -15.99 -4.80
N GLU A 382 -10.93 -16.29 -4.55
CA GLU A 382 -10.22 -17.44 -5.13
C GLU A 382 -10.46 -18.76 -4.38
N GLY A 383 -11.33 -18.77 -3.37
CA GLY A 383 -11.65 -19.98 -2.60
C GLY A 383 -10.61 -20.36 -1.54
N ARG A 384 -9.77 -19.42 -1.10
CA ARG A 384 -8.76 -19.68 -0.04
C ARG A 384 -9.28 -19.25 1.33
N ALA A 385 -9.00 -20.04 2.37
CA ALA A 385 -9.30 -19.63 3.73
C ALA A 385 -8.34 -18.53 4.21
N CYS A 386 -8.87 -17.45 4.78
CA CYS A 386 -8.12 -16.31 5.29
C CYS A 386 -8.52 -16.03 6.74
N ILE A 387 -7.55 -16.06 7.65
CA ILE A 387 -7.75 -15.73 9.07
C ILE A 387 -8.00 -14.22 9.22
N CYS A 388 -9.01 -13.84 10.00
CA CYS A 388 -9.29 -12.45 10.37
C CYS A 388 -9.43 -12.28 11.89
N ASP A 389 -9.60 -11.05 12.37
CA ASP A 389 -9.95 -10.76 13.78
C ASP A 389 -8.94 -11.22 14.86
N PHE A 390 -7.71 -11.52 14.47
CA PHE A 390 -6.61 -11.77 15.41
C PHE A 390 -6.23 -10.51 16.20
N GLY A 391 -5.78 -10.69 17.45
CA GLY A 391 -5.38 -9.59 18.33
C GLY A 391 -6.53 -8.73 18.91
N MET A 392 -7.75 -8.88 18.39
CA MET A 392 -8.91 -8.07 18.82
C MET A 392 -9.32 -8.30 20.27
N SER A 393 -9.08 -9.49 20.82
CA SER A 393 -9.38 -9.79 22.22
C SER A 393 -8.58 -8.91 23.20
N LYS A 394 -7.30 -8.66 22.90
CA LYS A 394 -6.44 -7.76 23.69
C LYS A 394 -6.89 -6.30 23.61
N VAL A 395 -7.29 -5.87 22.42
CA VAL A 395 -7.84 -4.52 22.19
C VAL A 395 -9.09 -4.32 23.05
N ILE A 396 -10.03 -5.27 23.03
CA ILE A 396 -11.28 -5.18 23.79
C ILE A 396 -11.05 -5.26 25.31
N GLU A 397 -10.15 -6.14 25.77
CA GLU A 397 -9.81 -6.28 27.19
C GLU A 397 -9.35 -4.94 27.79
N GLU A 398 -8.49 -4.19 27.08
CA GLU A 398 -7.98 -2.92 27.56
C GLU A 398 -9.04 -1.80 27.54
N ILE A 399 -9.91 -1.77 26.53
CA ILE A 399 -11.02 -0.80 26.45
C ILE A 399 -12.01 -1.00 27.59
N THR A 400 -12.34 -2.26 27.85
CA THR A 400 -13.38 -2.63 28.82
C THR A 400 -12.82 -2.81 30.23
N SER A 401 -11.49 -2.83 30.38
CA SER A 401 -10.79 -3.28 31.61
C SER A 401 -11.32 -4.63 32.12
N THR A 402 -11.81 -5.48 31.22
CA THR A 402 -12.42 -6.77 31.50
C THR A 402 -11.56 -7.86 30.88
N PRO A 403 -11.16 -8.91 31.64
CA PRO A 403 -10.29 -9.96 31.11
C PRO A 403 -10.78 -10.53 29.77
N ALA A 404 -9.85 -10.89 28.89
CA ALA A 404 -10.19 -11.46 27.58
C ALA A 404 -11.08 -12.70 27.71
N SER A 405 -10.85 -13.55 28.71
CA SER A 405 -11.66 -14.75 28.99
C SER A 405 -13.14 -14.40 29.25
N THR A 406 -13.41 -13.39 30.09
CA THR A 406 -14.77 -12.90 30.38
C THR A 406 -15.43 -12.33 29.13
N THR A 407 -14.69 -11.52 28.37
CA THR A 407 -15.15 -10.89 27.13
C THR A 407 -15.52 -11.93 26.06
N LEU A 408 -14.66 -12.93 25.85
CA LEU A 408 -14.86 -13.99 24.87
C LEU A 408 -15.99 -14.94 25.26
N THR A 409 -16.13 -15.22 26.56
CA THR A 409 -17.25 -16.02 27.09
C THR A 409 -18.59 -15.29 26.87
N ALA A 410 -18.63 -13.98 27.12
CA ALA A 410 -19.80 -13.14 26.83
C ALA A 410 -20.04 -12.94 25.31
N GLY A 411 -19.02 -13.14 24.48
CA GLY A 411 -19.04 -13.00 23.02
C GLY A 411 -19.43 -14.26 22.25
N CYS A 412 -20.12 -15.22 22.89
CA CYS A 412 -20.55 -16.50 22.29
C CYS A 412 -19.39 -17.39 21.79
N SER A 413 -18.16 -17.22 22.30
CA SER A 413 -17.00 -18.05 21.94
C SER A 413 -16.65 -19.12 22.99
N ALA A 414 -17.46 -19.27 24.05
CA ALA A 414 -17.15 -20.15 25.19
C ALA A 414 -16.77 -21.59 24.82
N ARG A 415 -17.37 -22.15 23.76
CA ARG A 415 -17.16 -23.54 23.30
C ARG A 415 -15.82 -23.78 22.61
N TRP A 416 -15.12 -22.73 22.21
CA TRP A 416 -13.81 -22.81 21.55
C TRP A 416 -12.67 -22.49 22.52
N LEU A 417 -12.95 -22.03 23.75
CA LEU A 417 -11.92 -21.61 24.70
C LEU A 417 -11.22 -22.82 25.33
N ALA A 418 -9.91 -22.70 25.48
CA ALA A 418 -9.09 -23.67 26.19
C ALA A 418 -9.37 -23.64 27.71
N PRO A 419 -9.24 -24.77 28.43
CA PRO A 419 -9.59 -24.88 29.84
C PRO A 419 -8.87 -23.86 30.73
N GLU A 420 -7.57 -23.66 30.54
CA GLU A 420 -6.75 -22.74 31.33
C GLU A 420 -7.17 -21.27 31.20
N LEU A 421 -7.80 -20.90 30.07
CA LEU A 421 -8.33 -19.57 29.84
C LEU A 421 -9.71 -19.41 30.48
N ILE A 422 -10.54 -20.46 30.45
CA ILE A 422 -11.86 -20.50 31.13
C ILE A 422 -11.68 -20.43 32.65
N GLU A 423 -10.71 -21.16 33.18
CA GLU A 423 -10.36 -21.20 34.61
C GLU A 423 -9.70 -19.91 35.10
N GLY A 424 -9.26 -19.04 34.19
CA GLY A 424 -8.56 -17.80 34.53
C GLY A 424 -7.14 -18.03 35.07
N LEU A 425 -6.53 -19.18 34.78
CA LEU A 425 -5.15 -19.49 35.14
C LEU A 425 -4.15 -18.61 34.37
N ILE A 426 -4.56 -18.16 33.19
CA ILE A 426 -3.83 -17.20 32.37
C ILE A 426 -4.71 -15.97 32.08
N PRO A 427 -4.14 -14.76 32.05
CA PRO A 427 -4.91 -13.53 31.84
C PRO A 427 -5.25 -13.29 30.36
N SER A 428 -4.47 -13.85 29.43
CA SER A 428 -4.60 -13.60 27.99
C SER A 428 -4.31 -14.85 27.17
N PRO A 429 -4.86 -14.97 25.95
CA PRO A 429 -4.61 -16.11 25.08
C PRO A 429 -3.13 -16.34 24.74
N THR A 430 -2.76 -17.59 24.54
CA THR A 430 -1.43 -18.04 24.10
C THR A 430 -1.50 -18.85 22.80
N LYS A 431 -0.35 -19.20 22.22
CA LYS A 431 -0.27 -20.06 21.03
C LYS A 431 -0.91 -21.43 21.27
N GLU A 432 -0.78 -21.97 22.47
CA GLU A 432 -1.37 -23.25 22.87
C GLU A 432 -2.89 -23.17 22.99
N THR A 433 -3.43 -22.01 23.39
CA THR A 433 -4.88 -21.76 23.37
C THR A 433 -5.43 -21.63 21.95
N ASP A 434 -4.64 -21.09 21.02
CA ASP A 434 -4.97 -21.06 19.60
C ASP A 434 -5.05 -22.47 19.01
N VAL A 435 -4.12 -23.36 19.35
CA VAL A 435 -4.14 -24.76 18.89
C VAL A 435 -5.42 -25.47 19.34
N TYR A 436 -5.84 -25.26 20.60
CA TYR A 436 -7.08 -25.83 21.12
C TYR A 436 -8.31 -25.29 20.36
N SER A 437 -8.41 -23.97 20.21
CA SER A 437 -9.54 -23.31 19.54
C SER A 437 -9.58 -23.61 18.03
N PHE A 438 -8.43 -23.75 17.37
CA PHE A 438 -8.32 -24.19 15.99
C PHE A 438 -8.89 -25.61 15.80
N ALA A 439 -8.56 -26.54 16.70
CA ALA A 439 -9.12 -27.89 16.64
C ALA A 439 -10.66 -27.90 16.84
N MET A 440 -11.19 -26.99 17.67
CA MET A 440 -12.63 -26.79 17.78
C MET A 440 -13.24 -26.23 16.47
N ALA A 441 -12.54 -25.34 15.77
CA ALA A 441 -12.95 -24.83 14.45
C ALA A 441 -12.94 -25.93 13.38
N VAL A 442 -11.95 -26.84 13.40
CA VAL A 442 -11.93 -28.03 12.52
C VAL A 442 -13.16 -28.89 12.75
N LEU A 443 -13.48 -29.21 14.01
CA LEU A 443 -14.68 -29.97 14.35
C LEU A 443 -15.96 -29.27 13.88
N GLU A 444 -16.05 -27.96 14.09
CA GLU A 444 -17.18 -27.13 13.65
C GLU A 444 -17.37 -27.17 12.12
N CYS A 445 -16.30 -27.02 11.36
CA CYS A 445 -16.33 -27.05 9.89
C CYS A 445 -16.70 -28.44 9.35
N CYS A 446 -16.14 -29.50 9.93
CA CYS A 446 -16.40 -30.86 9.46
C CYS A 446 -17.83 -31.33 9.80
N THR A 447 -18.36 -30.96 10.97
CA THR A 447 -19.70 -31.39 11.41
C THR A 447 -20.81 -30.40 11.11
N LEU A 448 -20.48 -29.18 10.67
CA LEU A 448 -21.40 -28.05 10.51
C LEU A 448 -22.18 -27.66 11.78
N ARG A 449 -21.73 -28.16 12.94
CA ARG A 449 -22.33 -27.97 14.25
C ARG A 449 -21.33 -27.34 15.20
N ARG A 450 -21.80 -26.50 16.12
CA ARG A 450 -20.94 -25.95 17.19
C ARG A 450 -20.30 -27.07 18.02
N PRO A 451 -19.08 -26.91 18.55
CA PRO A 451 -18.48 -27.88 19.47
C PRO A 451 -19.40 -28.18 20.66
N PHE A 452 -19.44 -29.44 21.10
CA PHE A 452 -20.36 -29.94 22.13
C PHE A 452 -21.84 -29.68 21.79
N ALA A 453 -22.23 -29.94 20.53
CA ALA A 453 -23.56 -29.65 19.99
C ALA A 453 -24.72 -30.27 20.81
N ASP A 454 -24.47 -31.41 21.41
CA ASP A 454 -25.34 -32.17 22.31
C ASP A 454 -25.60 -31.46 23.65
N ARG A 455 -24.73 -30.51 24.04
CA ARG A 455 -24.94 -29.66 25.22
C ARG A 455 -25.71 -28.40 24.86
N LYS A 456 -26.90 -28.25 25.47
CA LYS A 456 -27.78 -27.08 25.22
C LYS A 456 -27.17 -25.75 25.68
N ARG A 457 -26.55 -25.71 26.87
CA ARG A 457 -26.06 -24.50 27.54
C ARG A 457 -24.55 -24.46 27.61
N ASP A 458 -23.96 -23.29 27.40
CA ASP A 458 -22.50 -23.10 27.43
C ASP A 458 -21.92 -23.31 28.82
N ALA A 459 -22.67 -22.99 29.88
CA ALA A 459 -22.26 -23.30 31.26
C ALA A 459 -22.05 -24.81 31.50
N THR A 460 -22.82 -25.67 30.82
CA THR A 460 -22.62 -27.13 30.89
C THR A 460 -21.35 -27.54 30.15
N VAL A 461 -21.04 -26.90 29.02
CA VAL A 461 -19.79 -27.15 28.30
C VAL A 461 -18.59 -26.72 29.14
N ILE A 462 -18.64 -25.53 29.74
CA ILE A 462 -17.61 -25.02 30.65
C ILE A 462 -17.37 -26.01 31.80
N HIS A 463 -18.45 -26.48 32.44
CA HIS A 463 -18.35 -27.48 33.50
C HIS A 463 -17.68 -28.77 33.01
N ASP A 464 -18.11 -29.31 31.87
CA ASP A 464 -17.59 -30.57 31.34
C ASP A 464 -16.10 -30.46 30.95
N VAL A 465 -15.71 -29.35 30.33
CA VAL A 465 -14.32 -29.08 29.93
C VAL A 465 -13.41 -28.88 31.15
N VAL A 466 -13.84 -28.10 32.14
CA VAL A 466 -13.01 -27.73 33.30
C VAL A 466 -13.02 -28.80 34.39
N MET A 467 -14.22 -29.25 34.81
CA MET A 467 -14.37 -30.15 35.96
C MET A 467 -14.24 -31.62 35.57
N LEU A 468 -14.81 -32.00 34.42
CA LEU A 468 -14.78 -33.39 33.94
C LEU A 468 -13.64 -33.67 32.97
N LYS A 469 -12.85 -32.64 32.60
CA LYS A 469 -11.76 -32.71 31.60
C LYS A 469 -12.21 -33.38 30.30
N SER A 470 -13.48 -33.17 29.94
CA SER A 470 -14.12 -33.82 28.80
C SER A 470 -13.69 -33.20 27.48
N LYS A 471 -13.58 -34.05 26.46
CA LYS A 471 -13.35 -33.66 25.06
C LYS A 471 -14.65 -33.84 24.26
N PRO A 472 -14.80 -33.19 23.09
CA PRO A 472 -15.89 -33.50 22.17
C PRO A 472 -15.92 -34.98 21.81
N SER A 473 -17.12 -35.56 21.69
CA SER A 473 -17.29 -36.93 21.20
C SER A 473 -17.09 -36.98 19.69
N ARG A 474 -16.54 -38.09 19.19
CA ARG A 474 -16.42 -38.34 17.76
C ARG A 474 -17.82 -38.41 17.13
N PRO A 475 -18.09 -37.67 16.03
CA PRO A 475 -19.39 -37.73 15.36
C PRO A 475 -19.64 -39.11 14.72
N GLU A 476 -20.91 -39.42 14.47
CA GLU A 476 -21.35 -40.63 13.77
C GLU A 476 -20.93 -40.62 12.29
N GLU A 477 -20.92 -41.80 11.63
CA GLU A 477 -20.32 -42.01 10.30
C GLU A 477 -20.77 -41.01 9.22
N GLU A 478 -22.04 -40.61 9.21
CA GLU A 478 -22.59 -39.65 8.23
C GLU A 478 -21.91 -38.27 8.30
N ASP A 479 -21.55 -37.82 9.51
CA ASP A 479 -20.87 -36.55 9.78
C ASP A 479 -19.33 -36.69 9.85
N ALA A 480 -18.81 -37.92 9.87
CA ALA A 480 -17.40 -38.22 10.03
C ALA A 480 -16.62 -38.28 8.69
N SER A 481 -17.30 -38.07 7.55
CA SER A 481 -16.66 -38.11 6.21
C SER A 481 -15.45 -37.18 6.06
N TRP A 482 -15.43 -36.05 6.77
CA TRP A 482 -14.32 -35.09 6.80
C TRP A 482 -13.40 -35.25 8.03
N LEU A 483 -13.56 -36.33 8.80
CA LEU A 483 -12.81 -36.62 10.02
C LEU A 483 -12.26 -38.07 9.99
N PRO A 484 -11.35 -38.37 9.05
CA PRO A 484 -10.64 -39.64 9.05
C PRO A 484 -9.86 -39.80 10.36
N ASP A 485 -9.51 -41.04 10.71
CA ASP A 485 -8.83 -41.36 11.97
C ASP A 485 -7.62 -40.46 12.22
N LYS A 486 -6.86 -40.15 11.17
CA LYS A 486 -5.68 -39.32 11.31
C LYS A 486 -5.96 -37.88 11.75
N VAL A 487 -7.05 -37.30 11.25
CA VAL A 487 -7.51 -35.96 11.67
C VAL A 487 -8.08 -36.04 13.07
N TRP A 488 -8.85 -37.08 13.40
CA TRP A 488 -9.40 -37.24 14.76
C TRP A 488 -8.29 -37.36 15.82
N GLU A 489 -7.28 -38.20 15.60
CA GLU A 489 -6.09 -38.32 16.46
C GLU A 489 -5.42 -36.96 16.69
N LEU A 490 -5.30 -36.15 15.64
CA LEU A 490 -4.74 -34.80 15.72
C LEU A 490 -5.58 -33.89 16.61
N LEU A 491 -6.91 -33.89 16.43
CA LEU A 491 -7.82 -33.09 17.26
C LEU A 491 -7.74 -33.50 18.74
N GLU A 492 -7.69 -34.80 19.03
CA GLU A 492 -7.55 -35.30 20.39
C GLU A 492 -6.26 -34.83 21.07
N ALA A 493 -5.16 -34.73 20.32
CA ALA A 493 -3.90 -34.16 20.79
C ALA A 493 -3.99 -32.64 21.02
N CYS A 494 -4.62 -31.90 20.10
CA CYS A 494 -4.88 -30.46 20.24
C CYS A 494 -5.77 -30.13 21.44
N TRP A 495 -6.68 -31.03 21.80
CA TRP A 495 -7.55 -30.91 22.98
C TRP A 495 -6.92 -31.46 24.28
N SER A 496 -5.60 -31.63 24.33
CA SER A 496 -4.91 -31.90 25.60
C SER A 496 -5.29 -30.85 26.64
N TYR A 497 -5.68 -31.30 27.84
CA TYR A 497 -6.02 -30.41 28.94
C TYR A 497 -4.80 -29.56 29.33
N GLU A 498 -3.65 -30.21 29.53
CA GLU A 498 -2.38 -29.52 29.76
C GLU A 498 -1.88 -28.85 28.46
N PRO A 499 -1.62 -27.51 28.47
CA PRO A 499 -1.21 -26.78 27.27
C PRO A 499 0.06 -27.33 26.63
N VAL A 500 1.02 -27.78 27.44
CA VAL A 500 2.30 -28.35 26.99
C VAL A 500 2.16 -29.66 26.22
N GLY A 501 1.02 -30.36 26.38
CA GLY A 501 0.72 -31.58 25.65
C GLY A 501 0.16 -31.34 24.24
N ARG A 502 -0.15 -30.08 23.89
CA ARG A 502 -0.69 -29.73 22.58
C ARG A 502 0.44 -29.61 21.55
N PRO A 503 0.22 -30.05 20.30
CA PRO A 503 1.20 -29.87 19.24
C PRO A 503 1.35 -28.38 18.87
N ARG A 504 2.42 -28.04 18.15
CA ARG A 504 2.55 -26.72 17.51
C ARG A 504 1.71 -26.66 16.25
N MET A 505 1.29 -25.46 15.83
CA MET A 505 0.53 -25.28 14.59
C MET A 505 1.23 -25.85 13.36
N ARG A 506 2.56 -25.78 13.29
CA ARG A 506 3.34 -26.46 12.24
C ARG A 506 3.00 -27.95 12.08
N THR A 507 2.92 -28.68 13.18
CA THR A 507 2.55 -30.10 13.16
C THR A 507 1.10 -30.28 12.69
N VAL A 508 0.20 -29.37 13.08
CA VAL A 508 -1.20 -29.37 12.62
C VAL A 508 -1.27 -29.14 11.10
N THR A 509 -0.54 -28.15 10.58
CA THR A 509 -0.42 -27.86 9.15
C THR A 509 0.13 -29.06 8.38
N GLU A 510 1.21 -29.68 8.85
CA GLU A 510 1.84 -30.83 8.20
C GLU A 510 0.89 -32.04 8.11
N VAL A 511 0.12 -32.31 9.18
CA VAL A 511 -0.85 -33.42 9.18
C VAL A 511 -2.03 -33.13 8.27
N LEU A 512 -2.65 -31.94 8.39
CA LEU A 512 -3.79 -31.57 7.53
C LEU A 512 -3.38 -31.52 6.05
N GLY A 513 -2.16 -31.07 5.75
CA GLY A 513 -1.64 -31.01 4.38
C GLY A 513 -1.54 -32.37 3.73
N ARG A 514 -1.06 -33.39 4.45
CA ARG A 514 -0.98 -34.76 3.94
C ARG A 514 -2.37 -35.36 3.71
N VAL A 515 -3.29 -35.18 4.67
CA VAL A 515 -4.62 -35.77 4.57
C VAL A 515 -5.46 -35.10 3.48
N GLN A 516 -5.37 -33.78 3.31
CA GLN A 516 -6.15 -33.10 2.28
C GLN A 516 -5.74 -33.51 0.86
N ASP A 517 -4.45 -33.80 0.63
CA ASP A 517 -3.96 -34.31 -0.67
C ASP A 517 -4.63 -35.67 -0.99
N GLU A 518 -4.80 -36.54 0.00
CA GLU A 518 -5.45 -37.86 -0.17
C GLU A 518 -6.93 -37.73 -0.60
N PHE A 519 -7.59 -36.62 -0.24
CA PHE A 519 -8.97 -36.32 -0.65
C PHE A 519 -9.08 -35.66 -2.02
N GLU A 520 -8.00 -35.10 -2.58
CA GLU A 520 -8.02 -34.49 -3.92
C GLU A 520 -7.94 -35.55 -5.04
N PHE A 521 -7.51 -36.77 -4.70
CA PHE A 521 -7.38 -37.92 -5.62
C PHE A 521 -8.42 -39.04 -5.42
N ALA A 522 -9.41 -38.82 -4.55
CA ALA A 522 -10.52 -39.74 -4.28
C ALA A 522 -11.85 -39.18 -4.82
#